data_AF-A0A6L4B413-F1
#
_entry.id   AF-A0A6L4B413-F1
#
_cell.length_a   1.000
_cell.length_b   1.000
_cell.length_c   1.000
_cell.angle_alpha   90.00
_cell.angle_beta   90.00
_cell.angle_gamma   90.00
#
_symmetry.space_group_name_H-M   'P 1'
#
loop_
_entity.id
_entity.type
_entity.pdbx_description
1 polymer ?
#
loop_
_entity_poly.entity_id
_entity_poly.type
_entity_poly.pdbx_seq_one_letter_code
_entity_poly.pdbx_strand_id
1 'polypeptide(L)'
;MTNATLRLTELSHGGGCGCKIAPSVLSEMLASMPAAQPFANLMVGTETADDAAVWRLNDQQALIATTDFFMPIVDDPYDFGRIAATNALSDVYAMGGTPIMALAIVGMPINTLPVEVIGRILAGGASVCAEAGIPVAGGHSIDSPEPIYGLVALGLAHPDTIKRNRDARDGDVLILGKPLGVGVLGSAMKKGLLDADGYAQMIATTTRLNRPGPALAALDGVHALTDVTGFGLLGHLLELCRGAGLEAQVAASALPLIPAAIPFARDGIGPGAIGRNLASCGDAVQFDSGVETWQRSLMADAQTSGGLLVACAPEAVETVLATFRQGGFGDAAVIGRMARGPAQVKVTA
;
A
#
# COMPACT_ATOMS: atom_id res chain seq x y z
N MET A 1 -22.26 -20.23 -28.92
CA MET A 1 -20.93 -20.14 -28.30
C MET A 1 -21.16 -19.69 -26.88
N THR A 2 -20.78 -20.50 -25.91
CA THR A 2 -20.94 -20.20 -24.48
C THR A 2 -20.21 -18.89 -24.15
N ASN A 3 -20.94 -17.87 -23.70
CA ASN A 3 -20.39 -16.66 -23.07
C ASN A 3 -19.65 -17.09 -21.79
N ALA A 4 -18.43 -17.58 -21.92
CA ALA A 4 -17.53 -17.68 -20.78
C ALA A 4 -17.21 -16.24 -20.36
N THR A 5 -17.64 -15.85 -19.16
CA THR A 5 -17.32 -14.55 -18.58
C THR A 5 -15.80 -14.42 -18.52
N LEU A 6 -15.24 -13.46 -19.25
CA LEU A 6 -13.79 -13.23 -19.31
C LEU A 6 -13.28 -12.80 -17.93
N ARG A 7 -12.29 -13.51 -17.40
CA ARG A 7 -11.72 -13.28 -16.05
C ARG A 7 -10.39 -12.54 -16.16
N LEU A 8 -10.32 -11.32 -15.65
CA LEU A 8 -9.11 -10.49 -15.78
C LEU A 8 -7.86 -11.11 -15.13
N THR A 9 -8.02 -11.87 -14.04
CA THR A 9 -6.88 -12.48 -13.35
C THR A 9 -6.24 -13.64 -14.12
N GLU A 10 -6.91 -14.16 -15.15
CA GLU A 10 -6.34 -15.17 -16.06
C GLU A 10 -5.35 -14.54 -17.06
N LEU A 11 -5.44 -13.22 -17.27
CA LEU A 11 -4.53 -12.46 -18.15
C LEU A 11 -3.30 -11.91 -17.41
N SER A 12 -3.10 -12.28 -16.14
CA SER A 12 -2.07 -11.71 -15.27
C SER A 12 -1.15 -12.78 -14.68
N HIS A 13 0.16 -12.69 -14.95
CA HIS A 13 1.14 -13.61 -14.37
C HIS A 13 1.35 -13.36 -12.85
N GLY A 14 1.14 -12.12 -12.37
CA GLY A 14 1.04 -11.75 -10.96
C GLY A 14 0.12 -10.53 -10.80
N GLY A 15 -0.81 -10.57 -9.85
CA GLY A 15 -1.82 -9.51 -9.67
C GLY A 15 -1.48 -8.54 -8.52
N GLY A 16 -1.95 -7.29 -8.64
CA GLY A 16 -1.79 -6.26 -7.61
C GLY A 16 -0.33 -5.90 -7.34
N CYS A 17 -0.03 -5.37 -6.16
CA CYS A 17 1.34 -5.04 -5.77
C CYS A 17 2.29 -6.25 -5.71
N GLY A 18 1.77 -7.48 -5.80
CA GLY A 18 2.56 -8.70 -5.88
C GLY A 18 3.33 -8.87 -7.20
N CYS A 19 3.05 -8.05 -8.23
CA CYS A 19 3.78 -8.03 -9.50
C CYS A 19 5.06 -7.17 -9.48
N LYS A 20 5.34 -6.45 -8.39
CA LYS A 20 6.53 -5.59 -8.27
C LYS A 20 7.82 -6.43 -8.39
N ILE A 21 8.85 -5.81 -9.00
CA ILE A 21 10.21 -6.38 -9.05
C ILE A 21 10.69 -6.61 -7.61
N ALA A 22 11.38 -7.71 -7.37
CA ALA A 22 11.90 -8.03 -6.04
C ALA A 22 12.82 -6.89 -5.54
N PRO A 23 12.76 -6.50 -4.25
CA PRO A 23 13.52 -5.37 -3.71
C PRO A 23 15.02 -5.44 -4.01
N SER A 24 15.62 -6.62 -3.90
CA SER A 24 17.06 -6.83 -4.16
C SER A 24 17.45 -6.52 -5.60
N VAL A 25 16.62 -6.93 -6.57
CA VAL A 25 16.84 -6.70 -8.01
C VAL A 25 16.65 -5.23 -8.34
N LEU A 26 15.61 -4.59 -7.79
CA LEU A 26 15.37 -3.16 -8.00
C LEU A 26 16.55 -2.33 -7.44
N SER A 27 17.02 -2.63 -6.23
CA SER A 27 18.18 -1.96 -5.64
C SER A 27 19.44 -2.10 -6.49
N GLU A 28 19.69 -3.26 -7.09
CA GLU A 28 20.81 -3.47 -8.01
C GLU A 28 20.66 -2.62 -9.28
N MET A 29 19.47 -2.57 -9.88
CA MET A 29 19.18 -1.73 -11.04
C MET A 29 19.38 -0.24 -10.73
N LEU A 30 18.85 0.25 -9.61
CA LEU A 30 18.96 1.65 -9.19
C LEU A 30 20.41 2.04 -8.83
N ALA A 31 21.18 1.13 -8.23
CA ALA A 31 22.59 1.37 -7.92
C ALA A 31 23.44 1.62 -9.18
N SER A 32 22.99 1.14 -10.34
CA SER A 32 23.65 1.36 -11.63
C SER A 32 23.22 2.66 -12.34
N MET A 33 22.20 3.36 -11.84
CA MET A 33 21.74 4.61 -12.44
C MET A 33 22.76 5.74 -12.22
N PRO A 34 22.99 6.62 -13.21
CA PRO A 34 23.85 7.78 -13.03
C PRO A 34 23.36 8.64 -11.85
N ALA A 35 24.28 8.98 -10.95
CA ALA A 35 23.96 9.89 -9.86
C ALA A 35 23.48 11.22 -10.42
N ALA A 36 22.25 11.61 -10.08
CA ALA A 36 21.74 12.93 -10.41
C ALA A 36 22.48 13.99 -9.58
N GLN A 37 22.60 15.20 -10.11
CA GLN A 37 23.06 16.33 -9.30
C GLN A 37 22.04 16.62 -8.19
N PRO A 38 22.47 17.11 -7.03
CA PRO A 38 21.55 17.49 -5.96
C PRO A 38 20.62 18.61 -6.44
N PHE A 39 19.31 18.39 -6.33
CA PHE A 39 18.30 19.40 -6.65
C PHE A 39 17.81 20.05 -5.35
N ALA A 40 18.10 21.34 -5.16
CA ALA A 40 17.82 22.05 -3.90
C ALA A 40 16.34 22.02 -3.45
N ASN A 41 15.41 21.91 -4.41
CA ASN A 41 13.96 21.87 -4.12
C ASN A 41 13.40 20.44 -3.98
N LEU A 42 14.20 19.41 -4.26
CA LEU A 42 13.78 18.02 -4.03
C LEU A 42 13.90 17.71 -2.53
N MET A 43 12.75 17.68 -1.85
CA MET A 43 12.68 17.46 -0.41
C MET A 43 12.80 15.98 -0.06
N VAL A 44 12.19 15.13 -0.89
CA VAL A 44 12.20 13.67 -0.79
C VAL A 44 12.41 13.13 -2.20
N GLY A 45 13.55 12.50 -2.43
CA GLY A 45 13.94 11.87 -3.68
C GLY A 45 14.10 10.36 -3.54
N THR A 46 15.10 9.80 -4.21
CA THR A 46 15.39 8.35 -4.23
C THR A 46 16.34 7.92 -3.12
N GLU A 47 16.87 8.86 -2.35
CA GLU A 47 17.83 8.60 -1.26
C GLU A 47 17.23 7.80 -0.10
N THR A 48 15.91 7.76 -0.01
CA THR A 48 15.17 7.00 0.99
C THR A 48 13.97 6.33 0.36
N ALA A 49 13.57 5.20 0.95
CA ALA A 49 12.43 4.40 0.49
C ALA A 49 11.09 5.05 0.87
N ASP A 50 10.95 6.38 0.76
CA ASP A 50 9.71 7.10 1.01
C ASP A 50 8.71 6.86 -0.14
N ASP A 51 7.41 7.04 0.14
CA ASP A 51 6.32 6.58 -0.74
C ASP A 51 6.17 7.42 -2.02
N ALA A 52 6.65 8.66 -2.03
CA ALA A 52 6.53 9.56 -3.19
C ALA A 52 7.66 10.58 -3.27
N ALA A 53 7.89 11.11 -4.48
CA ALA A 53 8.77 12.25 -4.67
C ALA A 53 8.09 13.53 -4.17
N VAL A 54 8.83 14.36 -3.42
CA VAL A 54 8.33 15.64 -2.89
C VAL A 54 9.19 16.79 -3.37
N TRP A 55 8.57 17.74 -4.06
CA TRP A 55 9.23 18.92 -4.62
C TRP A 55 8.68 20.20 -3.98
N ARG A 56 9.54 20.99 -3.34
CA ARG A 56 9.16 22.31 -2.80
C ARG A 56 8.85 23.27 -3.96
N LEU A 57 7.62 23.75 -4.03
CA LEU A 57 7.23 24.78 -5.00
C LEU A 57 7.51 26.18 -4.45
N ASN A 58 7.20 26.39 -3.17
CA ASN A 58 7.41 27.62 -2.42
C ASN A 58 7.35 27.32 -0.91
N ASP A 59 7.39 28.36 -0.07
CA ASP A 59 7.40 28.22 1.39
C ASP A 59 6.10 27.67 1.99
N GLN A 60 5.02 27.60 1.20
CA GLN A 60 3.69 27.17 1.66
C GLN A 60 3.20 25.91 0.96
N GLN A 61 3.86 25.47 -0.11
CA GLN A 61 3.42 24.36 -0.94
C GLN A 61 4.58 23.47 -1.38
N ALA A 62 4.41 22.18 -1.15
CA ALA A 62 5.18 21.12 -1.77
C ALA A 62 4.27 20.28 -2.68
N LEU A 63 4.78 19.93 -3.85
CA LEU A 63 4.18 18.97 -4.78
C LEU A 63 4.60 17.56 -4.38
N ILE A 64 3.63 16.69 -4.19
CA ILE A 64 3.84 15.26 -4.04
C ILE A 64 3.49 14.61 -5.38
N ALA A 65 4.41 13.80 -5.92
CA ALA A 65 4.22 13.09 -7.17
C ALA A 65 4.58 11.62 -6.99
N THR A 66 3.60 10.75 -7.30
CA THR A 66 3.79 9.30 -7.30
C THR A 66 3.21 8.68 -8.57
N THR A 67 3.61 7.45 -8.86
CA THR A 67 3.00 6.60 -9.87
C THR A 67 2.93 5.17 -9.35
N ASP A 68 1.75 4.56 -9.42
CA ASP A 68 1.62 3.11 -9.21
C ASP A 68 0.61 2.52 -10.21
N PHE A 69 0.95 1.35 -10.72
CA PHE A 69 0.18 0.62 -11.72
C PHE A 69 0.54 -0.86 -11.65
N PHE A 70 -0.45 -1.72 -11.91
CA PHE A 70 -0.26 -3.16 -11.81
C PHE A 70 -1.28 -3.93 -12.65
N MET A 71 -1.08 -5.24 -12.75
CA MET A 71 -2.00 -6.15 -13.40
C MET A 71 -3.18 -6.52 -12.48
N PRO A 72 -4.34 -6.90 -13.03
CA PRO A 72 -5.55 -7.25 -12.29
C PRO A 72 -5.34 -8.16 -11.08
N ILE A 73 -5.88 -7.73 -9.93
CA ILE A 73 -6.03 -8.53 -8.71
C ILE A 73 -7.44 -9.10 -8.53
N VAL A 74 -8.42 -8.56 -9.26
CA VAL A 74 -9.82 -9.00 -9.28
C VAL A 74 -10.31 -9.23 -10.71
N ASP A 75 -11.33 -10.06 -10.86
CA ASP A 75 -11.91 -10.37 -12.18
C ASP A 75 -12.88 -9.28 -12.69
N ASP A 76 -13.58 -8.57 -11.79
CA ASP A 76 -14.46 -7.47 -12.21
C ASP A 76 -13.64 -6.26 -12.66
N PRO A 77 -13.86 -5.76 -13.90
CA PRO A 77 -13.07 -4.66 -14.45
C PRO A 77 -13.25 -3.34 -13.70
N TYR A 78 -14.46 -3.05 -13.22
CA TYR A 78 -14.73 -1.81 -12.53
C TYR A 78 -14.06 -1.80 -11.16
N ASP A 79 -14.14 -2.90 -10.42
CA ASP A 79 -13.43 -3.03 -9.15
C ASP A 79 -11.91 -3.03 -9.33
N PHE A 80 -11.36 -3.65 -10.38
CA PHE A 80 -9.93 -3.53 -10.68
C PHE A 80 -9.52 -2.06 -10.88
N GLY A 81 -10.28 -1.30 -11.67
CA GLY A 81 -10.05 0.13 -11.87
C GLY A 81 -10.09 0.92 -10.57
N ARG A 82 -11.06 0.63 -9.69
CA ARG A 82 -11.18 1.26 -8.37
C ARG A 82 -9.98 0.96 -7.47
N ILE A 83 -9.56 -0.30 -7.41
CA ILE A 83 -8.42 -0.73 -6.59
C ILE A 83 -7.13 -0.05 -7.05
N ALA A 84 -6.86 -0.05 -8.35
CA ALA A 84 -5.67 0.58 -8.92
C ALA A 84 -5.62 2.09 -8.65
N ALA A 85 -6.74 2.79 -8.82
CA ALA A 85 -6.82 4.21 -8.52
C ALA A 85 -6.67 4.49 -7.02
N THR A 86 -7.30 3.69 -6.15
CA THR A 86 -7.20 3.85 -4.68
C THR A 86 -5.75 3.65 -4.22
N ASN A 87 -5.08 2.63 -4.76
CA ASN A 87 -3.68 2.36 -4.47
C ASN A 87 -2.77 3.50 -4.91
N ALA A 88 -2.88 3.97 -6.16
CA ALA A 88 -2.02 5.03 -6.68
C ALA A 88 -2.20 6.37 -5.94
N LEU A 89 -3.37 6.63 -5.36
CA LEU A 89 -3.62 7.81 -4.52
C LEU A 89 -3.09 7.65 -3.10
N SER A 90 -2.78 6.42 -2.66
CA SER A 90 -2.40 6.11 -1.29
C SER A 90 -1.11 6.81 -0.87
N ASP A 91 -0.07 6.79 -1.72
CA ASP A 91 1.22 7.42 -1.40
C ASP A 91 1.09 8.93 -1.16
N VAL A 92 0.18 9.60 -1.88
CA VAL A 92 -0.10 11.03 -1.64
C VAL A 92 -0.60 11.23 -0.22
N TYR A 93 -1.53 10.39 0.24
CA TYR A 93 -2.03 10.45 1.62
C TYR A 93 -0.97 10.02 2.65
N ALA A 94 -0.12 9.06 2.32
CA ALA A 94 0.98 8.57 3.18
C ALA A 94 2.02 9.68 3.46
N MET A 95 2.24 10.58 2.50
CA MET A 95 3.08 11.76 2.69
C MET A 95 2.37 12.94 3.40
N GLY A 96 1.09 12.78 3.78
CA GLY A 96 0.27 13.85 4.37
C GLY A 96 -0.33 14.82 3.35
N GLY A 97 -0.32 14.46 2.07
CA GLY A 97 -0.81 15.28 0.97
C GLY A 97 -2.29 15.11 0.66
N THR A 98 -2.86 16.15 0.08
CA THR A 98 -4.20 16.11 -0.53
C THR A 98 -4.05 15.97 -2.04
N PRO A 99 -4.58 14.92 -2.67
CA PRO A 99 -4.58 14.79 -4.13
C PRO A 99 -5.24 15.99 -4.81
N ILE A 100 -4.74 16.38 -5.98
CA ILE A 100 -5.29 17.50 -6.79
C ILE A 100 -5.69 17.08 -8.20
N MET A 101 -5.00 16.09 -8.79
CA MET A 101 -5.31 15.52 -10.10
C MET A 101 -4.57 14.20 -10.30
N ALA A 102 -5.02 13.41 -11.27
CA ALA A 102 -4.36 12.20 -11.69
C ALA A 102 -4.23 12.10 -13.22
N LEU A 103 -3.26 11.32 -13.70
CA LEU A 103 -3.12 10.94 -15.11
C LEU A 103 -3.19 9.42 -15.22
N ALA A 104 -4.00 8.89 -16.12
CA ALA A 104 -4.14 7.44 -16.30
C ALA A 104 -2.94 6.83 -17.03
N ILE A 105 -2.50 5.66 -16.56
CA ILE A 105 -1.54 4.79 -17.26
C ILE A 105 -2.31 3.55 -17.68
N VAL A 106 -2.34 3.26 -18.99
CA VAL A 106 -3.17 2.20 -19.56
C VAL A 106 -2.34 1.35 -20.51
N GLY A 107 -2.12 0.08 -20.19
CA GLY A 107 -1.64 -0.94 -21.13
C GLY A 107 -2.72 -1.99 -21.29
N MET A 108 -3.24 -2.23 -22.49
CA MET A 108 -4.34 -3.19 -22.66
C MET A 108 -4.13 -4.06 -23.90
N PRO A 109 -4.45 -5.37 -23.85
CA PRO A 109 -4.39 -6.23 -25.03
C PRO A 109 -5.64 -6.02 -25.88
N ILE A 110 -5.64 -5.01 -26.75
CA ILE A 110 -6.85 -4.56 -27.48
C ILE A 110 -7.43 -5.62 -28.41
N ASN A 111 -6.64 -6.63 -28.79
CA ASN A 111 -7.07 -7.77 -29.61
C ASN A 111 -7.69 -8.91 -28.78
N THR A 112 -7.54 -8.87 -27.46
CA THR A 112 -8.02 -9.92 -26.53
C THR A 112 -9.10 -9.39 -25.60
N LEU A 113 -8.99 -8.14 -25.16
CA LEU A 113 -9.89 -7.51 -24.22
C LEU A 113 -10.84 -6.54 -24.95
N PRO A 114 -12.17 -6.77 -24.89
CA PRO A 114 -13.13 -5.87 -25.54
C PRO A 114 -13.05 -4.44 -24.99
N VAL A 115 -13.29 -3.45 -25.86
CA VAL A 115 -13.19 -2.02 -25.53
C VAL A 115 -14.15 -1.64 -24.39
N GLU A 116 -15.29 -2.31 -24.30
CA GLU A 116 -16.31 -2.10 -23.27
C GLU A 116 -15.79 -2.53 -21.90
N VAL A 117 -14.99 -3.60 -21.84
CA VAL A 117 -14.34 -4.08 -20.62
C VAL A 117 -13.23 -3.10 -20.21
N ILE A 118 -12.44 -2.61 -21.15
CA ILE A 118 -11.44 -1.56 -20.90
C ILE A 118 -12.14 -0.30 -20.36
N GLY A 119 -13.24 0.12 -20.98
CA GLY A 119 -14.05 1.26 -20.54
C GLY A 119 -14.57 1.10 -19.10
N ARG A 120 -14.92 -0.12 -18.67
CA ARG A 120 -15.30 -0.41 -17.28
C ARG A 120 -14.15 -0.21 -16.30
N ILE A 121 -12.92 -0.59 -16.66
CA ILE A 121 -11.71 -0.34 -15.85
C ILE A 121 -11.49 1.16 -15.66
N LEU A 122 -11.52 1.92 -16.76
CA LEU A 122 -11.36 3.38 -16.72
C LEU A 122 -12.47 4.04 -15.89
N ALA A 123 -13.72 3.59 -16.03
CA ALA A 123 -14.84 4.10 -15.24
C ALA A 123 -14.66 3.82 -13.74
N GLY A 124 -14.13 2.64 -13.39
CA GLY A 124 -13.79 2.28 -12.01
C GLY A 124 -12.78 3.25 -11.41
N GLY A 125 -11.66 3.47 -12.10
CA GLY A 125 -10.63 4.40 -11.61
C GLY A 125 -11.10 5.86 -11.56
N ALA A 126 -11.88 6.29 -12.55
CA ALA A 126 -12.47 7.63 -12.57
C ALA A 126 -13.46 7.83 -11.41
N SER A 127 -14.22 6.80 -11.02
CA SER A 127 -15.15 6.88 -9.88
C SER A 127 -14.43 7.16 -8.56
N VAL A 128 -13.25 6.55 -8.34
CA VAL A 128 -12.42 6.80 -7.14
C VAL A 128 -11.82 8.19 -7.16
N CYS A 129 -11.34 8.66 -8.31
CA CYS A 129 -10.86 10.04 -8.45
C CYS A 129 -11.97 11.05 -8.15
N ALA A 130 -13.18 10.80 -8.66
CA ALA A 130 -14.36 11.63 -8.36
C ALA A 130 -14.71 11.60 -6.87
N GLU A 131 -14.63 10.44 -6.22
CA GLU A 131 -14.80 10.30 -4.77
C GLU A 131 -13.73 11.10 -3.99
N ALA A 132 -12.49 11.10 -4.47
CA ALA A 132 -11.39 11.89 -3.92
C ALA A 132 -11.49 13.40 -4.23
N GLY A 133 -12.45 13.82 -5.06
CA GLY A 133 -12.65 15.22 -5.45
C GLY A 133 -11.67 15.72 -6.50
N ILE A 134 -11.05 14.83 -7.28
CA ILE A 134 -10.03 15.19 -8.28
C ILE A 134 -10.41 14.71 -9.69
N PRO A 135 -9.96 15.39 -10.75
CA PRO A 135 -10.11 14.90 -12.12
C PRO A 135 -9.05 13.86 -12.48
N VAL A 136 -9.43 12.93 -13.36
CA VAL A 136 -8.46 12.26 -14.25
C VAL A 136 -8.22 13.21 -15.42
N ALA A 137 -7.10 13.92 -15.40
CA ALA A 137 -6.82 15.06 -16.27
C ALA A 137 -6.13 14.69 -17.60
N GLY A 138 -6.09 13.40 -17.93
CA GLY A 138 -5.42 12.86 -19.11
C GLY A 138 -4.79 11.51 -18.81
N GLY A 139 -3.82 11.14 -19.63
CA GLY A 139 -3.10 9.88 -19.47
C GLY A 139 -2.34 9.46 -20.72
N HIS A 140 -1.78 8.26 -20.66
CA HIS A 140 -1.15 7.61 -21.80
C HIS A 140 -1.62 6.16 -21.91
N SER A 141 -1.85 5.71 -23.14
CA SER A 141 -2.29 4.35 -23.43
C SER A 141 -1.41 3.68 -24.47
N ILE A 142 -1.10 2.39 -24.25
CA ILE A 142 -0.38 1.53 -25.18
C ILE A 142 -1.11 0.20 -25.38
N ASP A 143 -0.90 -0.44 -26.53
CA ASP A 143 -1.21 -1.85 -26.70
C ASP A 143 -0.19 -2.68 -25.90
N SER A 144 -0.66 -3.65 -25.13
CA SER A 144 0.15 -4.45 -24.20
C SER A 144 -0.36 -5.88 -24.16
N PRO A 145 0.51 -6.91 -24.11
CA PRO A 145 0.07 -8.30 -23.96
C PRO A 145 -0.74 -8.56 -22.69
N GLU A 146 -0.47 -7.83 -21.61
CA GLU A 146 -1.18 -7.94 -20.33
C GLU A 146 -1.94 -6.64 -20.01
N PRO A 147 -3.12 -6.73 -19.36
CA PRO A 147 -3.81 -5.57 -18.84
C PRO A 147 -3.03 -4.94 -17.68
N ILE A 148 -2.70 -3.66 -17.82
CA ILE A 148 -1.99 -2.82 -16.87
C ILE A 148 -2.80 -1.55 -16.71
N TYR A 149 -3.14 -1.22 -15.46
CA TYR A 149 -3.82 0.03 -15.15
C TYR A 149 -3.31 0.62 -13.85
N GLY A 150 -3.27 1.94 -13.81
CA GLY A 150 -2.90 2.71 -12.63
C GLY A 150 -2.87 4.20 -12.94
N LEU A 151 -2.33 4.98 -12.02
CA LEU A 151 -2.33 6.44 -12.12
C LEU A 151 -0.95 7.00 -11.78
N VAL A 152 -0.61 8.10 -12.44
CA VAL A 152 0.23 9.14 -11.84
C VAL A 152 -0.67 9.97 -10.94
N ALA A 153 -0.37 10.07 -9.66
CA ALA A 153 -1.11 10.89 -8.71
C ALA A 153 -0.27 12.09 -8.28
N LEU A 154 -0.91 13.27 -8.32
CA LEU A 154 -0.32 14.52 -7.88
C LEU A 154 -1.10 15.07 -6.69
N GLY A 155 -0.39 15.53 -5.66
CA GLY A 155 -0.97 16.12 -4.47
C GLY A 155 -0.19 17.31 -3.97
N LEU A 156 -0.81 18.06 -3.05
CA LEU A 156 -0.20 19.19 -2.37
C LEU A 156 -0.21 19.00 -0.86
N ALA A 157 0.84 19.48 -0.21
CA ALA A 157 0.92 19.62 1.24
C ALA A 157 1.71 20.90 1.59
N HIS A 158 1.59 21.34 2.84
CA HIS A 158 2.54 22.32 3.37
C HIS A 158 3.91 21.64 3.55
N PRO A 159 5.04 22.27 3.18
CA PRO A 159 6.36 21.66 3.29
C PRO A 159 6.67 21.12 4.70
N ASP A 160 6.19 21.80 5.75
CA ASP A 160 6.45 21.43 7.14
C ASP A 160 5.57 20.28 7.66
N THR A 161 4.53 19.89 6.92
CA THR A 161 3.63 18.79 7.31
C THR A 161 3.95 17.48 6.58
N ILE A 162 4.95 17.48 5.70
CA ILE A 162 5.40 16.27 5.01
C ILE A 162 5.89 15.26 6.06
N LYS A 163 5.26 14.09 6.09
CA LYS A 163 5.72 12.97 6.91
C LYS A 163 6.60 12.05 6.06
N ARG A 164 7.63 11.52 6.71
CA ARG A 164 8.57 10.57 6.11
C ARG A 164 8.53 9.29 6.91
N ASN A 165 8.90 8.18 6.27
CA ASN A 165 8.95 6.88 6.92
C ASN A 165 10.24 6.65 7.72
N ARG A 166 11.03 7.70 8.00
CA ARG A 166 12.30 7.60 8.73
C ARG A 166 12.32 8.35 10.06
N ASP A 167 11.29 9.14 10.33
CA ASP A 167 11.30 10.12 11.43
C ASP A 167 10.69 9.58 12.73
N ALA A 168 10.41 8.27 12.80
CA ALA A 168 9.91 7.61 14.00
C ALA A 168 10.90 7.75 15.17
N ARG A 169 10.35 7.81 16.38
CA ARG A 169 11.11 8.04 17.61
C ARG A 169 11.02 6.85 18.57
N ASP A 170 12.00 6.76 19.46
CA ASP A 170 12.00 5.79 20.55
C ASP A 170 10.77 5.97 21.44
N GLY A 171 10.03 4.89 21.68
CA GLY A 171 8.79 4.91 22.46
C GLY A 171 7.54 5.19 21.65
N ASP A 172 7.64 5.49 20.35
CA ASP A 172 6.45 5.68 19.50
C ASP A 172 5.57 4.44 19.47
N VAL A 173 4.26 4.64 19.51
CA VAL A 173 3.24 3.62 19.33
C VAL A 173 2.96 3.45 17.84
N LEU A 174 2.89 2.19 17.39
CA LEU A 174 2.59 1.81 16.02
C LEU A 174 1.10 1.54 15.86
N ILE A 175 0.46 2.22 14.92
CA ILE A 175 -0.97 2.07 14.61
C ILE A 175 -1.13 1.73 13.13
N LEU A 176 -1.91 0.68 12.84
CA LEU A 176 -2.23 0.25 11.48
C LEU A 176 -3.68 0.59 11.15
N GLY A 177 -3.90 1.31 10.05
CA GLY A 177 -5.21 1.86 9.68
C GLY A 177 -6.16 0.88 9.00
N LYS A 178 -5.65 -0.16 8.30
CA LYS A 178 -6.48 -1.17 7.63
C LYS A 178 -6.09 -2.59 8.02
N PRO A 179 -7.04 -3.53 8.00
CA PRO A 179 -6.75 -4.93 8.26
C PRO A 179 -5.89 -5.58 7.16
N LEU A 180 -5.13 -6.60 7.55
CA LEU A 180 -4.29 -7.41 6.66
C LEU A 180 -5.03 -8.60 6.04
N GLY A 181 -4.57 -9.05 4.88
CA GLY A 181 -4.98 -10.31 4.24
C GLY A 181 -5.44 -10.20 2.79
N VAL A 182 -5.23 -9.05 2.14
CA VAL A 182 -5.71 -8.80 0.76
C VAL A 182 -5.11 -9.80 -0.23
N GLY A 183 -3.81 -10.07 -0.17
CA GLY A 183 -3.15 -11.00 -1.10
C GLY A 183 -3.59 -12.44 -0.90
N VAL A 184 -3.85 -12.85 0.35
CA VAL A 184 -4.47 -14.14 0.69
C VAL A 184 -5.86 -14.27 0.04
N LEU A 185 -6.72 -13.26 0.19
CA LEU A 185 -8.04 -13.24 -0.42
C LEU A 185 -7.97 -13.26 -1.96
N GLY A 186 -7.07 -12.47 -2.55
CA GLY A 186 -6.83 -12.50 -3.99
C GLY A 186 -6.40 -13.88 -4.50
N SER A 187 -5.60 -14.60 -3.71
CA SER A 187 -5.20 -15.98 -4.02
C SER A 187 -6.36 -16.96 -3.90
N ALA A 188 -7.21 -16.83 -2.88
CA ALA A 188 -8.41 -17.63 -2.73
C ALA A 188 -9.40 -17.39 -3.90
N MET A 189 -9.57 -16.14 -4.32
CA MET A 189 -10.42 -15.77 -5.47
C MET A 189 -9.88 -16.36 -6.78
N LYS A 190 -8.56 -16.26 -7.04
CA LYS A 190 -7.94 -16.85 -8.24
C LYS A 190 -8.16 -18.37 -8.29
N LYS A 191 -8.18 -19.05 -7.13
CA LYS A 191 -8.48 -20.48 -7.00
C LYS A 191 -9.98 -20.82 -7.04
N GLY A 192 -10.87 -19.83 -7.11
CA GLY A 192 -12.33 -20.04 -7.08
C GLY A 192 -12.87 -20.47 -5.71
N LEU A 193 -12.14 -20.19 -4.63
CA LEU A 193 -12.49 -20.57 -3.26
C LEU A 193 -13.14 -19.43 -2.46
N LEU A 194 -12.98 -18.19 -2.92
CA LEU A 194 -13.52 -17.02 -2.23
C LEU A 194 -15.00 -16.85 -2.53
N ASP A 195 -15.82 -16.73 -1.49
CA ASP A 195 -17.25 -16.48 -1.61
C ASP A 195 -17.57 -14.98 -1.78
N ALA A 196 -18.85 -14.65 -1.94
CA ALA A 196 -19.30 -13.28 -2.18
C ALA A 196 -19.05 -12.35 -0.97
N ASP A 197 -19.15 -12.87 0.26
CA ASP A 197 -18.89 -12.09 1.47
C ASP A 197 -17.40 -11.76 1.60
N GLY A 198 -16.52 -12.75 1.44
CA GLY A 198 -15.09 -12.53 1.43
C GLY A 198 -14.63 -11.61 0.29
N TYR A 199 -15.25 -11.70 -0.88
CA TYR A 199 -15.02 -10.74 -1.97
C TYR A 199 -15.45 -9.33 -1.57
N ALA A 200 -16.62 -9.15 -0.98
CA ALA A 200 -17.10 -7.85 -0.52
C ALA A 200 -16.16 -7.23 0.53
N GLN A 201 -15.65 -8.02 1.48
CA GLN A 201 -14.65 -7.57 2.46
C GLN A 201 -13.33 -7.12 1.80
N MET A 202 -12.86 -7.88 0.80
CA MET A 202 -11.66 -7.51 0.02
C MET A 202 -11.88 -6.18 -0.72
N ILE A 203 -13.00 -6.02 -1.43
CA ILE A 203 -13.32 -4.77 -2.16
C ILE A 203 -13.47 -3.59 -1.19
N ALA A 204 -14.18 -3.76 -0.07
CA ALA A 204 -14.37 -2.71 0.92
C ALA A 204 -13.03 -2.22 1.52
N THR A 205 -12.04 -3.10 1.67
CA THR A 205 -10.72 -2.76 2.19
C THR A 205 -9.86 -2.05 1.13
N THR A 206 -9.83 -2.61 -0.08
CA THR A 206 -8.95 -2.19 -1.19
C THR A 206 -9.46 -0.97 -1.96
N THR A 207 -10.71 -0.55 -1.75
CA THR A 207 -11.29 0.65 -2.37
C THR A 207 -11.56 1.78 -1.39
N ARG A 208 -11.13 1.64 -0.13
CA ARG A 208 -11.20 2.70 0.89
C ARG A 208 -10.00 3.64 0.76
N LEU A 209 -10.22 4.90 0.38
CA LEU A 209 -9.16 5.92 0.28
C LEU A 209 -8.59 6.26 1.66
N ASN A 210 -7.25 6.33 1.76
CA ASN A 210 -6.50 6.71 2.97
C ASN A 210 -6.61 8.21 3.33
N ARG A 211 -7.82 8.79 3.20
CA ARG A 211 -8.15 10.20 3.52
C ARG A 211 -7.70 10.71 4.89
N PRO A 212 -7.55 9.88 5.95
CA PRO A 212 -6.99 10.36 7.22
C PRO A 212 -5.57 10.93 7.11
N GLY A 213 -4.80 10.59 6.08
CA GLY A 213 -3.37 10.93 5.93
C GLY A 213 -3.03 12.39 6.25
N PRO A 214 -3.62 13.40 5.57
CA PRO A 214 -3.35 14.81 5.84
C PRO A 214 -3.67 15.24 7.28
N ALA A 215 -4.77 14.76 7.84
CA ALA A 215 -5.16 15.09 9.20
C ALA A 215 -4.20 14.47 10.22
N LEU A 216 -3.75 13.23 9.98
CA LEU A 216 -2.73 12.56 10.79
C LEU A 216 -1.38 13.28 10.70
N ALA A 217 -0.98 13.67 9.49
CA ALA A 217 0.27 14.38 9.25
C ALA A 217 0.32 15.76 9.94
N ALA A 218 -0.83 16.41 10.14
CA ALA A 218 -0.91 17.68 10.85
C ALA A 218 -0.78 17.54 12.39
N LEU A 219 -0.80 16.32 12.94
CA LEU A 219 -0.65 16.12 14.38
C LEU A 219 0.83 16.16 14.78
N ASP A 220 1.17 17.02 15.75
CA ASP A 220 2.54 17.14 16.27
C ASP A 220 3.08 15.82 16.84
N GLY A 221 2.20 15.02 17.44
CA GLY A 221 2.53 13.72 18.00
C GLY A 221 2.70 12.60 16.97
N VAL A 222 2.42 12.82 15.68
CA VAL A 222 2.71 11.83 14.62
C VAL A 222 4.10 12.11 14.09
N HIS A 223 5.01 11.15 14.24
CA HIS A 223 6.41 11.33 13.85
C HIS A 223 6.71 10.71 12.48
N ALA A 224 6.16 9.54 12.17
CA ALA A 224 6.28 8.92 10.86
C ALA A 224 4.92 8.41 10.35
N LEU A 225 4.78 8.43 9.03
CA LEU A 225 3.61 7.97 8.30
C LEU A 225 4.09 7.31 7.02
N THR A 226 3.51 6.16 6.70
CA THR A 226 3.70 5.44 5.42
C THR A 226 2.45 4.60 5.15
N ASP A 227 2.38 3.87 4.05
CA ASP A 227 1.33 2.89 3.81
C ASP A 227 1.86 1.47 3.69
N VAL A 228 1.03 0.48 3.99
CA VAL A 228 1.41 -0.93 3.91
C VAL A 228 0.94 -1.51 2.59
N THR A 229 1.87 -1.80 1.68
CA THR A 229 1.59 -2.27 0.32
C THR A 229 2.29 -3.59 -0.05
N GLY A 230 3.10 -3.61 -1.12
CA GLY A 230 3.61 -4.81 -1.77
C GLY A 230 4.57 -5.67 -0.93
N PHE A 231 5.30 -5.05 -0.01
CA PHE A 231 6.25 -5.75 0.87
C PHE A 231 5.60 -6.36 2.12
N GLY A 232 4.28 -6.19 2.26
CA GLY A 232 3.57 -6.56 3.47
C GLY A 232 3.97 -5.71 4.68
N LEU A 233 3.33 -5.98 5.82
CA LEU A 233 3.58 -5.24 7.06
C LEU A 233 5.05 -5.35 7.49
N LEU A 234 5.66 -6.54 7.37
CA LEU A 234 7.04 -6.77 7.80
C LEU A 234 8.05 -5.95 7.01
N GLY A 235 7.91 -5.90 5.69
CA GLY A 235 8.82 -5.14 4.84
C GLY A 235 8.75 -3.63 5.13
N HIS A 236 7.53 -3.10 5.24
CA HIS A 236 7.28 -1.70 5.54
C HIS A 236 7.75 -1.31 6.95
N LEU A 237 7.57 -2.17 7.95
CA LEU A 237 8.16 -1.97 9.28
C LEU A 237 9.69 -1.99 9.25
N LEU A 238 10.32 -2.85 8.44
CA LEU A 238 11.77 -2.86 8.31
C LEU A 238 12.31 -1.58 7.67
N GLU A 239 11.62 -1.01 6.69
CA GLU A 239 11.98 0.28 6.10
C GLU A 239 11.91 1.39 7.17
N LEU A 240 10.84 1.41 7.97
CA LEU A 240 10.69 2.31 9.11
C LEU A 240 11.83 2.14 10.14
N CYS A 241 12.13 0.91 10.54
CA CYS A 241 13.22 0.58 11.45
C CYS A 241 14.59 1.05 10.94
N ARG A 242 14.87 0.82 9.65
CA ARG A 242 16.14 1.20 9.01
C ARG A 242 16.28 2.71 8.88
N GLY A 243 15.20 3.40 8.51
CA GLY A 243 15.17 4.84 8.41
C GLY A 243 15.39 5.54 9.75
N ALA A 244 14.72 5.05 10.81
CA ALA A 244 14.81 5.62 12.15
C ALA A 244 16.01 5.13 12.97
N GLY A 245 16.64 4.01 12.58
CA GLY A 245 17.66 3.35 13.39
C GLY A 245 17.11 2.75 14.69
N LEU A 246 15.89 2.21 14.63
CA LEU A 246 15.12 1.69 15.78
C LEU A 246 14.62 0.26 15.51
N GLU A 247 14.19 -0.41 16.57
CA GLU A 247 13.52 -1.71 16.51
C GLU A 247 12.00 -1.53 16.60
N ALA A 248 11.23 -2.26 15.78
CA ALA A 248 9.79 -2.36 15.92
C ALA A 248 9.42 -3.62 16.71
N GLN A 249 8.59 -3.48 17.73
CA GLN A 249 8.06 -4.57 18.55
C GLN A 249 6.56 -4.66 18.32
N VAL A 250 6.11 -5.76 17.70
CA VAL A 250 4.74 -5.95 17.23
C VAL A 250 4.12 -7.19 17.88
N ALA A 251 2.86 -7.10 18.30
CA ALA A 251 2.11 -8.25 18.81
C ALA A 251 1.24 -8.85 17.69
N ALA A 252 1.45 -10.12 17.36
CA ALA A 252 0.70 -10.82 16.32
C ALA A 252 -0.80 -10.89 16.64
N SER A 253 -1.15 -11.03 17.92
CA SER A 253 -2.54 -10.99 18.42
C SER A 253 -3.23 -9.62 18.32
N ALA A 254 -2.48 -8.53 18.16
CA ALA A 254 -3.04 -7.16 18.06
C ALA A 254 -3.29 -6.71 16.62
N LEU A 255 -2.91 -7.52 15.63
CA LEU A 255 -3.04 -7.15 14.23
C LEU A 255 -4.51 -7.12 13.78
N PRO A 256 -4.97 -6.04 13.14
CA PRO A 256 -6.27 -6.05 12.48
C PRO A 256 -6.16 -6.95 11.24
N LEU A 257 -7.06 -7.94 11.13
CA LEU A 257 -7.08 -8.93 10.05
C LEU A 257 -8.44 -8.91 9.36
N ILE A 258 -8.46 -9.13 8.04
CA ILE A 258 -9.72 -9.30 7.33
C ILE A 258 -10.28 -10.67 7.75
N PRO A 259 -11.48 -10.75 8.37
CA PRO A 259 -11.99 -12.00 8.92
C PRO A 259 -12.01 -13.15 7.90
N ALA A 260 -12.42 -12.87 6.66
CA ALA A 260 -12.44 -13.86 5.59
C ALA A 260 -11.06 -14.42 5.20
N ALA A 261 -9.97 -13.70 5.49
CA ALA A 261 -8.61 -14.13 5.12
C ALA A 261 -8.05 -15.20 6.08
N ILE A 262 -8.52 -15.23 7.33
CA ILE A 262 -7.93 -16.06 8.39
C ILE A 262 -8.02 -17.56 8.06
N PRO A 263 -9.17 -18.13 7.65
CA PRO A 263 -9.26 -19.55 7.32
C PRO A 263 -8.32 -19.94 6.17
N PHE A 264 -8.27 -19.11 5.12
CA PHE A 264 -7.39 -19.36 3.98
C PHE A 264 -5.90 -19.30 4.36
N ALA A 265 -5.51 -18.35 5.20
CA ALA A 265 -4.13 -18.28 5.71
C ALA A 265 -3.77 -19.51 6.54
N ARG A 266 -4.68 -20.02 7.37
CA ARG A 266 -4.50 -21.26 8.15
C ARG A 266 -4.36 -22.49 7.26
N ASP A 267 -5.09 -22.52 6.15
CA ASP A 267 -4.98 -23.57 5.12
C ASP A 267 -3.73 -23.41 4.23
N GLY A 268 -2.87 -22.43 4.50
CA GLY A 268 -1.65 -22.17 3.72
C GLY A 268 -1.92 -21.56 2.34
N ILE A 269 -3.11 -20.99 2.12
CA ILE A 269 -3.45 -20.30 0.89
C ILE A 269 -2.94 -18.87 0.96
N GLY A 270 -2.13 -18.49 -0.03
CA GLY A 270 -1.64 -17.14 -0.21
C GLY A 270 -0.78 -17.02 -1.47
N PRO A 271 -0.36 -15.80 -1.83
CA PRO A 271 0.42 -15.57 -3.03
C PRO A 271 1.88 -15.96 -2.78
N GLY A 272 2.60 -16.30 -3.85
CA GLY A 272 4.05 -16.54 -3.77
C GLY A 272 4.86 -15.33 -3.26
N ALA A 273 4.25 -14.13 -3.25
CA ALA A 273 4.82 -12.93 -2.66
C ALA A 273 5.11 -13.08 -1.17
N ILE A 274 4.33 -13.85 -0.40
CA ILE A 274 4.58 -14.10 1.03
C ILE A 274 5.98 -14.68 1.24
N GLY A 275 6.31 -15.73 0.50
CA GLY A 275 7.62 -16.39 0.59
C GLY A 275 8.76 -15.45 0.18
N ARG A 276 8.56 -14.64 -0.88
CA ARG A 276 9.55 -13.63 -1.30
C ARG A 276 9.76 -12.53 -0.26
N ASN A 277 8.69 -12.03 0.36
CA ASN A 277 8.75 -11.00 1.38
C ASN A 277 9.43 -11.53 2.65
N LEU A 278 9.09 -12.74 3.11
CA LEU A 278 9.79 -13.39 4.24
C LEU A 278 11.28 -13.60 3.94
N ALA A 279 11.62 -14.10 2.75
CA ALA A 279 13.02 -14.28 2.36
C ALA A 279 13.79 -12.96 2.29
N SER A 280 13.15 -11.88 1.81
CA SER A 280 13.75 -10.53 1.75
C SER A 280 13.95 -9.92 3.14
N CYS A 281 13.08 -10.25 4.10
CA CYS A 281 13.21 -9.84 5.49
C CYS A 281 14.41 -10.52 6.18
N GLY A 282 14.63 -11.82 5.90
CA GLY A 282 15.74 -12.59 6.46
C GLY A 282 15.82 -12.52 7.99
N ASP A 283 17.04 -12.45 8.52
CA ASP A 283 17.31 -12.40 9.97
C ASP A 283 16.94 -11.05 10.63
N ALA A 284 16.51 -10.07 9.83
CA ALA A 284 16.06 -8.77 10.36
C ALA A 284 14.65 -8.84 10.98
N VAL A 285 13.92 -9.93 10.77
CA VAL A 285 12.63 -10.18 11.44
C VAL A 285 12.76 -11.41 12.33
N GLN A 286 12.41 -11.25 13.60
CA GLN A 286 12.43 -12.31 14.60
C GLN A 286 11.00 -12.60 15.07
N PHE A 287 10.65 -13.88 15.10
CA PHE A 287 9.35 -14.35 15.58
C PHE A 287 9.55 -15.15 16.86
N ASP A 288 8.77 -14.83 17.89
CA ASP A 288 8.68 -15.66 19.07
C ASP A 288 8.07 -17.03 18.74
N SER A 289 8.36 -18.03 19.59
CA SER A 289 7.92 -19.40 19.41
C SER A 289 6.39 -19.55 19.36
N GLY A 290 5.65 -18.61 19.97
CA GLY A 290 4.19 -18.60 19.98
C GLY A 290 3.54 -18.04 18.70
N VAL A 291 4.31 -17.43 17.79
CA VAL A 291 3.76 -16.85 16.55
C VAL A 291 3.57 -17.95 15.51
N GLU A 292 2.33 -18.23 15.16
CA GLU A 292 1.96 -19.30 14.22
C GLU A 292 2.32 -18.95 12.76
N THR A 293 2.58 -19.97 11.94
CA THR A 293 2.97 -19.80 10.53
C THR A 293 1.97 -18.99 9.71
N TRP A 294 0.66 -19.14 9.97
CA TRP A 294 -0.38 -18.39 9.26
C TRP A 294 -0.36 -16.89 9.62
N GLN A 295 0.00 -16.54 10.86
CA GLN A 295 0.18 -15.14 11.27
C GLN A 295 1.39 -14.52 10.58
N ARG A 296 2.52 -15.24 10.55
CA ARG A 296 3.73 -14.82 9.80
C ARG A 296 3.41 -14.58 8.33
N SER A 297 2.58 -15.45 7.76
CA SER A 297 2.13 -15.36 6.37
C SER A 297 1.30 -14.10 6.12
N LEU A 298 0.35 -13.76 7.00
CA LEU A 298 -0.45 -12.54 6.89
C LEU A 298 0.40 -11.27 7.05
N MET A 299 1.40 -11.28 7.92
CA MET A 299 2.30 -10.12 8.10
C MET A 299 3.21 -9.89 6.89
N ALA A 300 3.57 -10.95 6.17
CA ALA A 300 4.35 -10.90 4.93
C ALA A 300 3.50 -10.78 3.66
N ASP A 301 2.18 -10.91 3.76
CA ASP A 301 1.26 -10.86 2.63
C ASP A 301 1.25 -9.47 1.98
N ALA A 302 1.26 -9.43 0.65
CA ALA A 302 1.26 -8.18 -0.10
C ALA A 302 -0.13 -7.52 -0.01
N GLN A 303 -0.20 -6.33 0.57
CA GLN A 303 -1.44 -5.61 0.82
C GLN A 303 -1.74 -4.62 -0.30
N THR A 304 -2.32 -5.09 -1.41
CA THR A 304 -2.72 -4.16 -2.50
C THR A 304 -3.71 -3.13 -1.97
N SER A 305 -3.38 -1.83 -2.12
CA SER A 305 -4.15 -0.72 -1.54
C SER A 305 -4.38 -0.84 -0.03
N GLY A 306 -3.35 -1.20 0.74
CA GLY A 306 -3.43 -1.32 2.19
C GLY A 306 -3.61 0.01 2.94
N GLY A 307 -3.41 -0.05 4.25
CA GLY A 307 -3.69 1.07 5.15
C GLY A 307 -2.45 1.86 5.52
N LEU A 308 -2.67 3.05 6.06
CA LEU A 308 -1.60 3.84 6.65
C LEU A 308 -1.02 3.16 7.90
N LEU A 309 0.30 3.18 8.03
CA LEU A 309 1.06 2.81 9.23
C LEU A 309 1.59 4.10 9.86
N VAL A 310 1.26 4.30 11.13
CA VAL A 310 1.59 5.52 11.88
C VAL A 310 2.54 5.16 13.02
N ALA A 311 3.62 5.92 13.18
CA ALA A 311 4.40 5.97 14.42
C ALA A 311 4.12 7.30 15.13
N CYS A 312 3.63 7.25 16.37
CA CYS A 312 3.22 8.43 17.11
C CYS A 312 3.57 8.37 18.60
N ALA A 313 3.68 9.53 19.24
CA ALA A 313 3.90 9.63 20.68
C ALA A 313 2.77 8.93 21.46
N PRO A 314 3.06 8.30 22.62
CA PRO A 314 2.04 7.62 23.44
C PRO A 314 0.82 8.48 23.78
N GLU A 315 1.02 9.76 24.05
CA GLU A 315 -0.03 10.73 24.36
C GLU A 315 -0.92 11.09 23.16
N ALA A 316 -0.48 10.80 21.92
CA ALA A 316 -1.22 11.09 20.69
C ALA A 316 -2.12 9.93 20.22
N VAL A 317 -1.98 8.74 20.81
CA VAL A 317 -2.66 7.51 20.37
C VAL A 317 -4.17 7.69 20.23
N GLU A 318 -4.84 8.24 21.25
CA GLU A 318 -6.29 8.40 21.22
C GLU A 318 -6.75 9.37 20.13
N THR A 319 -5.98 10.44 19.89
CA THR A 319 -6.25 11.41 18.82
C THR A 319 -6.05 10.79 17.45
N VAL A 320 -4.99 9.98 17.27
CA VAL A 320 -4.73 9.24 16.02
C VAL A 320 -5.85 8.24 15.74
N LEU A 321 -6.23 7.41 16.71
CA LEU A 321 -7.34 6.47 16.56
C LEU A 321 -8.68 7.17 16.32
N ALA A 322 -8.93 8.31 16.98
CA ALA A 322 -10.11 9.12 16.71
C ALA A 322 -10.13 9.66 15.28
N THR A 323 -8.98 10.10 14.76
CA THR A 323 -8.83 10.58 13.38
C THR A 323 -9.12 9.46 12.37
N PHE A 324 -8.60 8.25 12.60
CA PHE A 324 -8.96 7.07 11.80
C PHE A 324 -10.47 6.78 11.85
N ARG A 325 -11.07 6.72 13.05
CA ARG A 325 -12.52 6.47 13.22
C ARG A 325 -13.37 7.50 12.48
N GLN A 326 -13.03 8.78 12.55
CA GLN A 326 -13.73 9.85 11.82
C GLN A 326 -13.62 9.68 10.30
N GLY A 327 -12.50 9.15 9.80
CA GLY A 327 -12.30 8.82 8.39
C GLY A 327 -12.91 7.49 7.94
N GLY A 328 -13.67 6.79 8.80
CA GLY A 328 -14.26 5.48 8.48
C GLY A 328 -13.33 4.27 8.65
N PHE A 329 -12.25 4.42 9.41
CA PHE A 329 -11.28 3.36 9.72
C PHE A 329 -11.46 2.89 11.17
N GLY A 330 -12.65 2.34 11.46
CA GLY A 330 -12.99 1.84 12.80
C GLY A 330 -12.13 0.68 13.30
N ASP A 331 -11.56 -0.09 12.37
CA ASP A 331 -10.71 -1.24 12.65
C ASP A 331 -9.23 -0.88 12.83
N ALA A 332 -8.89 0.42 12.81
CA ALA A 332 -7.53 0.87 13.07
C ALA A 332 -7.10 0.47 14.49
N ALA A 333 -5.91 -0.13 14.61
CA ALA A 333 -5.48 -0.76 15.85
C ALA A 333 -4.03 -0.41 16.19
N VAL A 334 -3.74 -0.29 17.48
CA VAL A 334 -2.37 -0.29 18.00
C VAL A 334 -1.81 -1.70 17.82
N ILE A 335 -0.73 -1.81 17.05
CA ILE A 335 -0.11 -3.10 16.72
C ILE A 335 1.20 -3.34 17.47
N GLY A 336 1.78 -2.29 18.05
CA GLY A 336 3.11 -2.38 18.63
C GLY A 336 3.71 -1.03 19.01
N ARG A 337 5.04 -0.99 19.10
CA ARG A 337 5.81 0.22 19.37
C ARG A 337 7.20 0.18 18.74
N MET A 338 7.80 1.35 18.59
CA MET A 338 9.22 1.54 18.31
C MET A 338 10.01 1.56 19.62
N ALA A 339 11.21 1.00 19.61
CA ALA A 339 12.11 0.97 20.75
C ALA A 339 13.58 1.07 20.29
N ARG A 340 14.47 1.49 21.19
CA ARG A 340 15.92 1.35 20.97
C ARG A 340 16.30 -0.11 20.72
N GLY A 341 17.03 -0.33 19.65
CA GLY A 341 17.54 -1.66 19.28
C GLY A 341 18.18 -1.64 17.89
N PRO A 342 18.66 -2.79 17.41
CA PRO A 342 19.06 -2.91 16.01
C PRO A 342 17.84 -2.67 15.10
N ALA A 343 18.08 -2.20 13.86
CA ALA A 343 17.04 -1.97 12.86
C ALA A 343 16.38 -3.30 12.41
N GLN A 344 15.46 -3.79 13.23
CA GLN A 344 14.83 -5.11 13.15
C GLN A 344 13.35 -5.03 13.55
N VAL A 345 12.59 -6.08 13.20
CA VAL A 345 11.22 -6.27 13.68
C VAL A 345 11.19 -7.49 14.58
N LYS A 346 10.69 -7.33 15.80
CA LYS A 346 10.38 -8.44 16.72
C LYS A 346 8.88 -8.63 16.80
N VAL A 347 8.45 -9.87 16.60
CA VAL A 347 7.04 -10.25 16.63
C VAL A 347 6.79 -11.17 17.81
N THR A 348 6.00 -10.70 18.76
CA THR A 348 5.50 -11.50 19.89
C THR A 348 4.15 -12.13 19.54
N ALA A 349 3.78 -13.19 20.26
CA ALA A 349 2.44 -13.80 20.14
C ALA A 349 1.32 -12.82 20.52
#